data_AF-A0A511KAG4-F1
#
_entry.id   AF-A0A511KAG4-F1
#
_cell.length_a   1.000
_cell.length_b   1.000
_cell.length_c   1.000
_cell.angle_alpha   90.00
_cell.angle_beta   90.00
_cell.angle_gamma   90.00
#
_symmetry.space_group_name_H-M   'P 1'
#
loop_
_entity.id
_entity.type
_entity.pdbx_description
1 polymer ?
#
loop_
_entity_poly.entity_id
_entity_poly.type
_entity_poly.pdbx_seq_one_letter_code
_entity_poly.pdbx_strand_id
1 'polypeptide(L)'
;MAAAVAPSSSSLPALRPSRTDPASLFTRQDVERHLSALIAQESNLDARLTQLISSRSRLTHQLKSLASLSEVVGGIQGEAEHMAGEIAAVAETADRVGAKVRGLDEEQSRVKECIEMVQAVQELKTAIASLDIAMQKQDWEAATRCMQRARAIDPSIVSSGFAEAVVPTSDLPLTPSATLALLRASLLETFVAAFRTAAEANDTNNINRFFKLFPMIEEEEKGLEVYADWVAGIVRAKTGALSTKSQSPTHFSALLTTLFEAIALILSQHQPVVEKYYGEGKMISVAGSLMTETDRLGLRVLANWEEERRIRKKVADVRDHRFAAAGMLKKAQKGASPMTTQTGFDGATGGVQAEGDISPREIDAVLTELTMMSGRWELLRRFLYGTLKDDVAETTPSTALEPSTTATATLEADPDARPVDAPATDEADLDVAENGTLGKEIAKQLKETYMPLELWYLRTAIERESRRR
;
A
#
# COMPACT_ATOMS: atom_id res chain seq x y z
N MET A 1 -54.32 -32.53 21.37
CA MET A 1 -55.20 -33.71 21.53
C MET A 1 -56.20 -33.45 22.66
N ALA A 2 -57.39 -32.97 22.35
CA ALA A 2 -58.52 -32.97 23.27
C ALA A 2 -59.78 -33.08 22.41
N ALA A 3 -60.27 -34.31 22.27
CA ALA A 3 -61.41 -34.65 21.46
C ALA A 3 -62.66 -33.94 22.01
N ALA A 4 -63.23 -33.05 21.22
CA ALA A 4 -64.54 -32.47 21.45
C ALA A 4 -65.58 -33.61 21.40
N VAL A 5 -65.99 -34.08 22.57
CA VAL A 5 -67.11 -35.01 22.72
C VAL A 5 -68.37 -34.20 22.41
N ALA A 6 -68.83 -34.30 21.16
CA ALA A 6 -70.13 -33.82 20.75
C ALA A 6 -71.21 -34.46 21.62
N PRO A 7 -72.19 -33.71 22.16
CA PRO A 7 -73.34 -34.31 22.79
C PRO A 7 -74.17 -34.93 21.67
N SER A 8 -74.22 -36.26 21.65
CA SER A 8 -75.12 -37.04 20.81
C SER A 8 -76.54 -36.64 21.17
N SER A 9 -77.08 -35.67 20.44
CA SER A 9 -78.50 -35.36 20.40
C SER A 9 -79.17 -36.55 19.73
N SER A 10 -79.50 -37.55 20.55
CA SER A 10 -80.41 -38.62 20.17
C SER A 10 -81.72 -37.98 19.76
N SER A 11 -81.88 -37.80 18.45
CA SER A 11 -83.14 -37.54 17.79
C SER A 11 -84.11 -38.65 18.17
N LEU A 12 -84.84 -38.45 19.27
CA LEU A 12 -85.90 -39.35 19.69
C LEU A 12 -87.16 -38.94 18.94
N PRO A 13 -87.70 -39.79 18.04
CA PRO A 13 -88.88 -39.46 17.27
C PRO A 13 -90.05 -39.30 18.25
N ALA A 14 -90.68 -38.13 18.19
CA ALA A 14 -91.96 -37.89 18.83
C ALA A 14 -93.04 -38.68 18.08
N LEU A 15 -93.04 -40.00 18.24
CA LEU A 15 -94.21 -40.82 17.98
C LEU A 15 -95.24 -40.47 19.05
N ARG A 16 -95.99 -39.38 18.82
CA ARG A 16 -97.30 -39.19 19.45
C ARG A 16 -98.19 -40.29 18.88
N PRO A 17 -98.66 -41.27 19.67
CA PRO A 17 -99.64 -42.21 19.16
C PRO A 17 -100.94 -41.44 18.91
N SER A 18 -101.52 -41.69 17.73
CA SER A 18 -102.87 -41.32 17.37
C SER A 18 -103.82 -41.67 18.51
N ARG A 19 -104.35 -40.63 19.18
CA ARG A 19 -105.50 -40.74 20.09
C ARG A 19 -106.61 -41.39 19.29
N THR A 20 -106.77 -42.71 19.44
CA THR A 20 -107.65 -43.52 18.60
C THR A 20 -109.03 -43.51 19.25
N ASP A 21 -110.02 -43.20 18.42
CA ASP A 21 -111.41 -42.98 18.80
C ASP A 21 -112.02 -44.27 19.40
N PRO A 22 -112.71 -44.23 20.55
CA PRO A 22 -113.27 -45.43 21.19
C PRO A 22 -114.36 -46.14 20.36
N ALA A 23 -114.78 -45.56 19.23
CA ALA A 23 -115.82 -46.09 18.36
C ALA A 23 -115.35 -47.20 17.39
N SER A 24 -114.05 -47.48 17.26
CA SER A 24 -113.53 -48.52 16.35
C SER A 24 -113.28 -49.89 17.02
N LEU A 25 -113.69 -50.07 18.28
CA LEU A 25 -113.37 -51.24 19.10
C LEU A 25 -114.58 -52.19 19.22
N PHE A 26 -114.84 -53.02 18.20
CA PHE A 26 -115.96 -53.97 18.22
C PHE A 26 -115.56 -55.41 18.62
N THR A 27 -114.27 -55.73 18.71
CA THR A 27 -113.77 -57.08 19.03
C THR A 27 -112.94 -57.09 20.32
N ARG A 28 -113.16 -58.08 21.20
CA ARG A 28 -112.41 -58.23 22.46
C ARG A 28 -110.88 -58.26 22.29
N GLN A 29 -110.39 -58.89 21.21
CA GLN A 29 -108.95 -58.92 20.90
C GLN A 29 -108.38 -57.54 20.56
N ASP A 30 -109.16 -56.65 19.95
CA ASP A 30 -108.70 -55.29 19.61
C ASP A 30 -108.59 -54.43 20.87
N VAL A 31 -109.49 -54.62 21.84
CA VAL A 31 -109.43 -53.98 23.17
C VAL A 31 -108.20 -54.46 23.96
N GLU A 32 -107.91 -55.76 24.00
CA GLU A 32 -106.74 -56.32 24.71
C GLU A 32 -105.41 -55.89 24.07
N ARG A 33 -105.36 -55.77 22.73
CA ARG A 33 -104.21 -55.22 22.00
C ARG A 33 -104.00 -53.73 22.28
N HIS A 34 -105.07 -52.93 22.31
CA HIS A 34 -104.96 -51.51 22.64
C HIS A 34 -104.56 -51.28 24.10
N LEU A 35 -105.09 -52.09 25.02
CA LEU A 35 -104.71 -52.04 26.43
C LEU A 35 -103.24 -52.41 26.63
N SER A 36 -102.75 -53.47 25.98
CA SER A 36 -101.32 -53.83 26.05
C SER A 36 -100.42 -52.77 25.40
N ALA A 37 -100.87 -52.12 24.33
CA ALA A 37 -100.17 -50.98 23.73
C ALA A 37 -100.13 -49.75 24.66
N LEU A 38 -101.22 -49.44 25.36
CA LEU A 38 -101.29 -48.38 26.37
C LEU A 38 -100.39 -48.68 27.58
N ILE A 39 -100.41 -49.91 28.09
CA ILE A 39 -99.54 -50.35 29.20
C ILE A 39 -98.05 -50.30 28.79
N ALA A 40 -97.73 -50.69 27.55
CA ALA A 40 -96.38 -50.56 27.00
C ALA A 40 -95.95 -49.10 26.84
N GLN A 41 -96.88 -48.19 26.53
CA GLN A 41 -96.60 -46.76 26.47
C GLN A 41 -96.44 -46.12 27.85
N GLU A 42 -97.28 -46.51 28.81
CA GLU A 42 -97.21 -46.03 30.19
C GLU A 42 -95.88 -46.46 30.82
N SER A 43 -95.49 -47.73 30.68
CA SER A 43 -94.17 -48.21 31.14
C SER A 43 -92.99 -47.55 30.40
N ASN A 44 -93.13 -47.23 29.11
CA ASN A 44 -92.09 -46.48 28.38
C ASN A 44 -91.98 -45.02 28.88
N LEU A 45 -93.11 -44.37 29.13
CA LEU A 45 -93.17 -43.03 29.71
C LEU A 45 -92.57 -43.01 31.12
N ASP A 46 -92.88 -44.01 31.95
CA ASP A 46 -92.33 -44.16 33.29
C ASP A 46 -90.82 -44.41 33.26
N ALA A 47 -90.34 -45.23 32.33
CA ALA A 47 -88.91 -45.45 32.14
C ALA A 47 -88.19 -44.15 31.73
N ARG A 48 -88.78 -43.37 30.82
CA ARG A 48 -88.26 -42.06 30.41
C ARG A 48 -88.31 -41.02 31.53
N LEU A 49 -89.40 -41.01 32.31
CA LEU A 49 -89.55 -40.11 33.45
C LEU A 49 -88.49 -40.44 34.52
N THR A 50 -88.29 -41.72 34.81
CA THR A 50 -87.27 -42.20 35.75
C THR A 50 -85.86 -41.83 35.27
N GLN A 51 -85.59 -41.95 33.97
CA GLN A 51 -84.33 -41.52 33.37
C GLN A 51 -84.13 -40.00 33.44
N LEU A 52 -85.17 -39.19 33.21
CA LEU A 52 -85.12 -37.74 33.35
C LEU A 52 -84.90 -37.32 34.81
N ILE A 53 -85.60 -37.95 35.75
CA ILE A 53 -85.46 -37.69 37.18
C ILE A 53 -84.05 -38.06 37.68
N SER A 54 -83.50 -39.20 37.23
CA SER A 54 -82.13 -39.58 37.59
C SER A 54 -81.07 -38.69 36.93
N SER A 55 -81.29 -38.22 35.71
CA SER A 55 -80.40 -37.25 35.05
C SER A 55 -80.40 -35.89 35.74
N ARG A 56 -81.54 -35.50 36.33
CA ARG A 56 -81.69 -34.22 37.05
C ARG A 56 -80.73 -34.13 38.21
N SER A 57 -80.63 -35.16 39.07
CA SER A 57 -79.72 -35.13 40.23
C SER A 57 -78.25 -34.97 39.81
N ARG A 58 -77.83 -35.67 38.74
CA ARG A 58 -76.50 -35.52 38.16
C ARG A 58 -76.24 -34.11 37.65
N LEU A 59 -77.19 -33.53 36.91
CA LEU A 59 -77.12 -32.15 36.42
C LEU A 59 -77.02 -31.14 37.57
N THR A 60 -77.78 -31.33 38.65
CA THR A 60 -77.69 -30.44 39.83
C THR A 60 -76.32 -30.53 40.50
N HIS A 61 -75.72 -31.72 40.57
CA HIS A 61 -74.37 -31.89 41.13
C HIS A 61 -73.31 -31.23 40.24
N GLN A 62 -73.40 -31.38 38.92
CA GLN A 62 -72.48 -30.72 37.99
C GLN A 62 -72.61 -29.20 38.04
N LEU A 63 -73.84 -28.66 38.15
CA LEU A 63 -74.07 -27.23 38.34
C LEU A 63 -73.48 -26.71 39.65
N LYS A 64 -73.62 -27.46 40.75
CA LYS A 64 -72.98 -27.10 42.03
C LYS A 64 -71.45 -27.13 41.93
N SER A 65 -70.88 -28.12 41.26
CA SER A 65 -69.44 -28.20 41.03
C SER A 65 -68.93 -27.07 40.12
N LEU A 66 -69.72 -26.65 39.12
CA LEU A 66 -69.39 -25.49 38.30
C LEU A 66 -69.49 -24.20 39.09
N ALA A 67 -70.49 -24.07 39.98
CA ALA A 67 -70.60 -22.92 40.87
C ALA A 67 -69.38 -22.81 41.80
N SER A 68 -68.97 -23.90 42.45
CA SER A 68 -67.77 -23.89 43.30
C SER A 68 -66.49 -23.64 42.49
N LEU A 69 -66.39 -24.18 41.27
CA LEU A 69 -65.24 -23.92 40.41
C LEU A 69 -65.21 -22.45 39.94
N SER A 70 -66.38 -21.84 39.67
CA SER A 70 -66.46 -20.42 39.32
C SER A 70 -65.99 -19.51 40.45
N GLU A 71 -66.23 -19.90 41.70
CA GLU A 71 -65.73 -19.18 42.88
C GLU A 71 -64.21 -19.29 43.00
N VAL A 72 -63.64 -20.48 42.80
CA VAL A 72 -62.18 -20.70 42.81
C VAL A 72 -61.50 -19.95 41.66
N VAL A 73 -62.09 -19.98 40.44
CA VAL A 73 -61.57 -19.25 39.28
C VAL A 73 -61.63 -17.74 39.52
N GLY A 74 -62.69 -17.25 40.16
CA GLY A 74 -62.79 -15.85 40.58
C GLY A 74 -61.71 -15.45 41.59
N GLY A 75 -61.40 -16.34 42.54
CA GLY A 75 -60.29 -16.15 43.49
C GLY A 75 -58.93 -16.08 42.79
N ILE A 76 -58.63 -17.03 41.90
CA ILE A 76 -57.39 -17.04 41.10
C ILE A 76 -57.30 -15.79 40.22
N GLN A 77 -58.41 -15.36 39.62
CA GLN A 77 -58.46 -14.13 38.83
C GLN A 77 -58.13 -12.91 39.70
N GLY A 78 -58.70 -12.81 40.91
CA GLY A 78 -58.39 -11.74 41.85
C GLY A 78 -56.92 -11.74 42.29
N GLU A 79 -56.35 -12.91 42.60
CA GLU A 79 -54.92 -13.05 42.93
C GLU A 79 -54.02 -12.69 41.74
N ALA A 80 -54.39 -13.09 40.52
CA ALA A 80 -53.65 -12.75 39.31
C ALA A 80 -53.72 -11.24 39.00
N GLU A 81 -54.88 -10.61 39.20
CA GLU A 81 -55.05 -9.16 39.06
C GLU A 81 -54.23 -8.40 40.11
N HIS A 82 -54.22 -8.88 41.36
CA HIS A 82 -53.38 -8.31 42.41
C HIS A 82 -51.89 -8.43 42.07
N MET A 83 -51.44 -9.62 41.68
CA MET A 83 -50.05 -9.87 41.29
C MET A 83 -49.64 -9.04 40.07
N ALA A 84 -50.53 -8.88 39.07
CA ALA A 84 -50.30 -8.02 37.93
C ALA A 84 -50.16 -6.54 38.35
N GLY A 85 -50.98 -6.09 39.30
CA GLY A 85 -50.86 -4.75 39.90
C GLY A 85 -49.53 -4.53 40.62
N GLU A 86 -49.10 -5.50 41.43
CA GLU A 86 -47.80 -5.44 42.12
C GLU A 86 -46.64 -5.45 41.12
N ILE A 87 -46.67 -6.32 40.10
CA ILE A 87 -45.66 -6.37 39.05
C ILE A 87 -45.63 -5.05 38.27
N ALA A 88 -46.78 -4.46 37.96
CA ALA A 88 -46.84 -3.17 37.28
C ALA A 88 -46.21 -2.05 38.14
N ALA A 89 -46.47 -2.03 39.44
CA ALA A 89 -45.84 -1.07 40.35
C ALA A 89 -44.32 -1.30 40.47
N VAL A 90 -43.87 -2.56 40.51
CA VAL A 90 -42.44 -2.90 40.49
C VAL A 90 -41.80 -2.51 39.15
N ALA A 91 -42.47 -2.72 38.02
CA ALA A 91 -42.00 -2.32 36.70
C ALA A 91 -41.87 -0.80 36.59
N GLU A 92 -42.87 -0.04 37.06
CA GLU A 92 -42.83 1.43 37.06
C GLU A 92 -41.68 1.95 37.94
N THR A 93 -41.47 1.36 39.12
CA THR A 93 -40.35 1.74 39.98
C THR A 93 -39.00 1.37 39.36
N ALA A 94 -38.88 0.20 38.71
CA ALA A 94 -37.69 -0.22 38.00
C ALA A 94 -37.38 0.70 36.80
N ASP A 95 -38.39 1.09 36.02
CA ASP A 95 -38.24 2.02 34.89
C ASP A 95 -37.79 3.40 35.36
N ARG A 96 -38.36 3.90 36.46
CA ARG A 96 -37.96 5.19 37.05
C ARG A 96 -36.51 5.16 37.55
N VAL A 97 -36.13 4.08 38.24
CA VAL A 97 -34.74 3.90 38.70
C VAL A 97 -33.80 3.73 37.51
N GLY A 98 -34.16 2.91 36.53
CA GLY A 98 -33.39 2.68 35.31
C GLY A 98 -33.19 3.96 34.49
N ALA A 99 -34.22 4.80 34.36
CA ALA A 99 -34.10 6.11 33.72
C ALA A 99 -33.14 7.03 34.48
N LYS A 100 -33.20 7.05 35.82
CA LYS A 100 -32.29 7.85 36.64
C LYS A 100 -30.84 7.34 36.57
N VAL A 101 -30.66 6.02 36.52
CA VAL A 101 -29.34 5.39 36.36
C VAL A 101 -28.77 5.68 34.98
N ARG A 102 -29.56 5.60 33.90
CA ARG A 102 -29.14 6.00 32.54
C ARG A 102 -28.69 7.45 32.50
N GLY A 103 -29.47 8.36 33.09
CA GLY A 103 -29.07 9.77 33.20
C GLY A 103 -27.78 9.95 33.99
N LEU A 104 -27.59 9.21 35.09
CA LEU A 104 -26.34 9.24 35.85
C LEU A 104 -25.15 8.68 35.06
N ASP A 105 -25.36 7.63 34.28
CA ASP A 105 -24.33 6.98 33.45
C ASP A 105 -23.90 7.90 32.30
N GLU A 106 -24.84 8.60 31.66
CA GLU A 106 -24.55 9.64 30.67
C GLU A 106 -23.72 10.79 31.26
N GLU A 107 -24.11 11.29 32.45
CA GLU A 107 -23.34 12.33 33.14
C GLU A 107 -21.96 11.81 33.57
N GLN A 108 -21.86 10.55 34.01
CA GLN A 108 -20.57 9.93 34.35
C GLN A 108 -19.68 9.76 33.12
N SER A 109 -20.24 9.38 31.96
CA SER A 109 -19.51 9.29 30.70
C SER A 109 -18.96 10.65 30.29
N ARG A 110 -19.80 11.70 30.32
CA ARG A 110 -19.38 13.07 29.99
C ARG A 110 -18.29 13.57 30.94
N VAL A 111 -18.41 13.32 32.24
CA VAL A 111 -17.38 13.69 33.22
C VAL A 111 -16.07 12.96 32.92
N LYS A 112 -16.13 11.68 32.54
CA LYS A 112 -14.94 10.91 32.17
C LYS A 112 -14.27 11.48 30.92
N GLU A 113 -15.03 11.78 29.88
CA GLU A 113 -14.53 12.45 28.67
C GLU A 113 -13.88 13.81 28.98
N CYS A 114 -14.50 14.60 29.86
CA CYS A 114 -13.90 15.86 30.33
C CYS A 114 -12.58 15.64 31.07
N ILE A 115 -12.48 14.61 31.92
CA ILE A 115 -11.25 14.27 32.64
C ILE A 115 -10.15 13.86 31.64
N GLU A 116 -10.47 13.04 30.65
CA GLU A 116 -9.54 12.63 29.60
C GLU A 116 -9.05 13.84 28.79
N MET A 117 -9.94 14.77 28.44
CA MET A 117 -9.58 16.03 27.76
C MET A 117 -8.67 16.90 28.63
N VAL A 118 -8.95 17.05 29.93
CA VAL A 118 -8.10 17.83 30.84
C VAL A 118 -6.73 17.18 31.02
N GLN A 119 -6.67 15.86 31.12
CA GLN A 119 -5.41 15.11 31.18
C GLN A 119 -4.58 15.29 29.91
N ALA A 120 -5.21 15.22 28.74
CA ALA A 120 -4.55 15.45 27.45
C ALA A 120 -4.01 16.89 27.33
N VAL A 121 -4.78 17.90 27.76
CA VAL A 121 -4.33 19.30 27.75
C VAL A 121 -3.21 19.55 28.75
N GLN A 122 -3.26 18.92 29.93
CA GLN A 122 -2.17 18.97 30.90
C GLN A 122 -0.91 18.30 30.33
N GLU A 123 -1.04 17.16 29.67
CA GLU A 123 0.09 16.50 29.01
C GLU A 123 0.69 17.39 27.91
N LEU A 124 -0.14 18.00 27.07
CA LEU A 124 0.28 18.95 26.05
C LEU A 124 1.09 20.12 26.65
N LYS A 125 0.58 20.71 27.74
CA LYS A 125 1.27 21.80 28.45
C LYS A 125 2.62 21.35 28.99
N THR A 126 2.67 20.19 29.64
CA THR A 126 3.94 19.65 30.16
C THR A 126 4.92 19.32 29.05
N ALA A 127 4.44 18.80 27.91
CA ALA A 127 5.25 18.44 26.76
C ALA A 127 5.88 19.68 26.09
N ILE A 128 5.10 20.76 25.93
CA ILE A 128 5.59 22.04 25.38
C ILE A 128 6.61 22.67 26.35
N ALA A 129 6.31 22.71 27.66
CA ALA A 129 7.24 23.25 28.64
C ALA A 129 8.54 22.43 28.72
N SER A 130 8.45 21.10 28.70
CA SER A 130 9.64 20.24 28.69
C SER A 130 10.43 20.34 27.39
N LEU A 131 9.75 20.56 26.26
CA LEU A 131 10.38 20.78 24.96
C LEU A 131 11.21 22.07 24.98
N ASP A 132 10.66 23.18 25.48
CA ASP A 132 11.39 24.44 25.58
C ASP A 132 12.63 24.30 26.50
N ILE A 133 12.47 23.66 27.66
CA ILE A 133 13.60 23.39 28.57
C ILE A 133 14.66 22.49 27.90
N ALA A 134 14.25 21.50 27.11
CA ALA A 134 15.17 20.62 26.40
C ALA A 134 15.91 21.37 25.28
N MET A 135 15.23 22.28 24.57
CA MET A 135 15.84 23.16 23.57
C MET A 135 16.88 24.09 24.20
N GLN A 136 16.58 24.69 25.35
CA GLN A 136 17.54 25.54 26.09
C GLN A 136 18.77 24.75 26.56
N LYS A 137 18.60 23.48 26.93
CA LYS A 137 19.70 22.59 27.34
C LYS A 137 20.46 21.95 26.17
N GLN A 138 20.04 22.19 24.93
CA GLN A 138 20.56 21.53 23.72
C GLN A 138 20.46 19.98 23.77
N ASP A 139 19.50 19.44 24.52
CA ASP A 139 19.21 18.01 24.52
C ASP A 139 18.17 17.69 23.45
N TRP A 140 18.68 17.49 22.23
CA TRP A 140 17.89 17.25 21.03
C TRP A 140 17.06 15.96 21.09
N GLU A 141 17.50 14.95 21.82
CA GLU A 141 16.77 13.69 21.95
C GLU A 141 15.57 13.84 22.88
N ALA A 142 15.77 14.50 24.02
CA ALA A 142 14.67 14.81 24.92
C ALA A 142 13.66 15.75 24.25
N ALA A 143 14.13 16.76 23.51
CA ALA A 143 13.28 17.66 22.73
C ALA A 143 12.42 16.88 21.74
N THR A 144 13.03 15.99 20.96
CA THR A 144 12.32 15.19 19.96
C THR A 144 11.27 14.26 20.59
N ARG A 145 11.58 13.61 21.72
CA ARG A 145 10.59 12.80 22.48
C ARG A 145 9.42 13.64 22.99
N CYS A 146 9.68 14.85 23.48
CA CYS A 146 8.61 15.74 23.93
C CYS A 146 7.73 16.21 22.76
N MET A 147 8.33 16.45 21.59
CA MET A 147 7.58 16.78 20.36
C MET A 147 6.66 15.62 19.94
N GLN A 148 7.15 14.38 19.95
CA GLN A 148 6.34 13.20 19.64
C GLN A 148 5.17 13.05 20.60
N ARG A 149 5.40 13.26 21.90
CA ARG A 149 4.33 13.23 22.91
C ARG A 149 3.29 14.32 22.67
N ALA A 150 3.71 15.54 22.34
CA ALA A 150 2.80 16.62 22.01
C ALA A 150 1.96 16.33 20.75
N ARG A 151 2.53 15.62 19.77
CA ARG A 151 1.88 15.23 18.52
C ARG A 151 0.95 14.01 18.64
N ALA A 152 1.25 13.10 19.57
CA ALA A 152 0.40 11.94 19.85
C ALA A 152 -0.97 12.32 20.44
N ILE A 153 -1.10 13.56 20.94
CA ILE A 153 -2.35 14.11 21.43
C ILE A 153 -3.24 14.49 20.25
N ASP A 154 -4.53 14.15 20.34
CA ASP A 154 -5.50 14.37 19.26
C ASP A 154 -5.55 15.85 18.81
N PRO A 155 -5.42 16.15 17.51
CA PRO A 155 -5.43 17.52 16.99
C PRO A 155 -6.74 18.27 17.27
N SER A 156 -7.86 17.57 17.49
CA SER A 156 -9.14 18.17 17.91
C SER A 156 -9.09 18.73 19.33
N ILE A 157 -8.28 18.12 20.22
CA ILE A 157 -8.05 18.59 21.59
C ILE A 157 -7.04 19.74 21.59
N VAL A 158 -6.00 19.67 20.76
CA VAL A 158 -4.98 20.73 20.61
C VAL A 158 -5.58 22.04 20.10
N SER A 159 -6.59 21.97 19.25
CA SER A 159 -7.34 23.13 18.72
C SER A 159 -8.58 23.51 19.52
N SER A 160 -8.84 22.84 20.65
CA SER A 160 -9.97 23.16 21.52
C SER A 160 -9.75 24.51 22.22
N GLY A 161 -10.83 25.27 22.42
CA GLY A 161 -10.78 26.56 23.14
C GLY A 161 -10.27 26.45 24.59
N PHE A 162 -10.32 25.25 25.18
CA PHE A 162 -9.74 24.99 26.50
C PHE A 162 -8.21 24.88 26.42
N ALA A 163 -7.65 24.22 25.41
CA ALA A 163 -6.21 24.19 25.17
C ALA A 163 -5.67 25.59 24.87
N GLU A 164 -6.40 26.38 24.07
CA GLU A 164 -6.04 27.78 23.78
C GLU A 164 -6.03 28.70 25.00
N ALA A 165 -6.78 28.38 26.07
CA ALA A 165 -6.82 29.19 27.28
C ALA A 165 -5.82 28.75 28.36
N VAL A 166 -5.51 27.45 28.45
CA VAL A 166 -4.75 26.86 29.58
C VAL A 166 -3.26 26.65 29.27
N VAL A 167 -2.95 26.42 27.99
CA VAL A 167 -1.59 26.11 27.54
C VAL A 167 -0.72 27.36 27.33
N PRO A 168 -1.23 28.52 26.86
CA PRO A 168 -0.40 29.71 26.77
C PRO A 168 0.18 30.04 28.15
N THR A 169 1.51 30.02 28.20
CA THR A 169 2.27 30.36 29.41
C THR A 169 2.90 31.73 29.15
N SER A 170 3.27 32.47 30.20
CA SER A 170 3.85 33.82 30.06
C SER A 170 5.03 33.91 29.08
N ASP A 171 5.74 32.79 28.88
CA ASP A 171 6.89 32.67 27.97
C ASP A 171 6.50 32.31 26.52
N LEU A 172 5.30 31.74 26.28
CA LEU A 172 4.78 31.31 24.97
C LEU A 172 3.30 31.73 24.82
N PRO A 173 3.02 32.95 24.32
CA PRO A 173 1.67 33.52 24.25
C PRO A 173 0.84 33.04 23.05
N LEU A 174 1.42 32.24 22.15
CA LEU A 174 0.79 31.78 20.92
C LEU A 174 -0.12 30.57 21.17
N THR A 175 -1.03 30.29 20.23
CA THR A 175 -1.88 29.11 20.31
C THR A 175 -1.02 27.82 20.35
N PRO A 176 -1.49 26.74 20.97
CA PRO A 176 -0.69 25.51 21.12
C PRO A 176 -0.24 24.94 19.78
N SER A 177 -1.12 24.99 18.78
CA SER A 177 -0.83 24.54 17.41
C SER A 177 0.26 25.39 16.74
N ALA A 178 0.18 26.72 16.85
CA ALA A 178 1.18 27.62 16.28
C ALA A 178 2.53 27.50 16.99
N THR A 179 2.51 27.34 18.32
CA THR A 179 3.71 27.13 19.13
C THR A 179 4.43 25.85 18.75
N LEU A 180 3.71 24.73 18.64
CA LEU A 180 4.29 23.46 18.20
C LEU A 180 4.89 23.55 16.79
N ALA A 181 4.20 24.21 15.86
CA ALA A 181 4.70 24.42 14.50
C ALA A 181 5.99 25.27 14.48
N LEU A 182 6.04 26.35 15.26
CA LEU A 182 7.22 27.20 15.38
C LEU A 182 8.41 26.44 15.99
N LEU A 183 8.19 25.73 17.10
CA LEU A 183 9.24 24.95 17.76
C LEU A 183 9.74 23.82 16.85
N ARG A 184 8.84 23.17 16.10
CA ARG A 184 9.23 22.17 15.07
C ARG A 184 10.12 22.80 14.00
N ALA A 185 9.74 23.95 13.46
CA ALA A 185 10.52 24.63 12.43
C ALA A 185 11.92 25.02 12.95
N SER A 186 12.00 25.57 14.16
CA SER A 186 13.27 25.92 14.81
C SER A 186 14.15 24.69 15.11
N LEU A 187 13.54 23.60 15.58
CA LEU A 187 14.23 22.34 15.84
C LEU A 187 14.79 21.74 14.55
N LEU A 188 14.02 21.78 13.46
CA LEU A 188 14.45 21.33 12.14
C LEU A 188 15.62 22.15 11.61
N GLU A 189 15.55 23.47 11.65
CA GLU A 189 16.64 24.34 11.21
C GLU A 189 17.92 24.04 11.99
N THR A 190 17.79 23.88 13.32
CA THR A 190 18.91 23.53 14.19
C THR A 190 19.48 22.15 13.85
N PHE A 191 18.63 21.16 13.53
CA PHE A 191 19.07 19.82 13.15
C PHE A 191 19.80 19.82 11.81
N VAL A 192 19.30 20.56 10.81
CA VAL A 192 19.97 20.70 9.51
C VAL A 192 21.33 21.39 9.69
N ALA A 193 21.41 22.47 10.47
CA ALA A 193 22.65 23.17 10.74
C ALA A 193 23.66 22.30 11.50
N ALA A 194 23.22 21.60 12.55
CA ALA A 194 24.05 20.69 13.32
C ALA A 194 24.51 19.49 12.49
N PHE A 195 23.64 18.94 11.64
CA PHE A 195 23.98 17.86 10.72
C PHE A 195 25.04 18.31 9.71
N ARG A 196 24.89 19.48 9.09
CA ARG A 196 25.88 20.04 8.16
C ARG A 196 27.23 20.28 8.83
N THR A 197 27.22 20.82 10.05
CA THR A 197 28.44 21.01 10.84
C THR A 197 29.13 19.69 11.17
N ALA A 198 28.37 18.65 11.54
CA ALA A 198 28.90 17.30 11.78
C ALA A 198 29.43 16.64 10.49
N ALA A 199 28.76 16.87 9.37
CA ALA A 199 29.18 16.43 8.03
C ALA A 199 30.52 17.04 7.63
N GLU A 200 30.74 18.34 7.86
CA GLU A 200 32.02 19.02 7.61
C GLU A 200 33.14 18.49 8.52
N ALA A 201 32.83 18.19 9.79
CA ALA A 201 33.77 17.62 10.74
C ALA A 201 34.03 16.11 10.53
N ASN A 202 33.34 15.45 9.59
CA ASN A 202 33.35 13.99 9.37
C ASN A 202 33.03 13.17 10.64
N ASP A 203 32.17 13.68 11.52
CA ASP A 203 31.76 12.96 12.73
C ASP A 203 30.59 12.02 12.45
N THR A 204 30.91 10.77 12.15
CA THR A 204 29.94 9.70 11.87
C THR A 204 28.99 9.41 13.03
N ASN A 205 29.38 9.67 14.29
CA ASN A 205 28.50 9.43 15.43
C ASN A 205 27.39 10.49 15.51
N ASN A 206 27.75 11.77 15.38
CA ASN A 206 26.78 12.85 15.40
C ASN A 206 25.88 12.85 14.16
N ILE A 207 26.42 12.53 12.97
CA ILE A 207 25.63 12.34 11.75
C ILE A 207 24.56 11.26 11.97
N ASN A 208 24.96 10.08 12.46
CA ASN A 208 24.00 9.01 12.74
C ASN A 208 23.00 9.37 13.85
N ARG A 209 23.40 10.18 14.83
CA ARG A 209 22.51 10.66 15.89
C ARG A 209 21.41 11.55 15.32
N PHE A 210 21.78 12.61 14.61
CA PHE A 210 20.80 13.52 13.99
C PHE A 210 19.98 12.84 12.89
N PHE A 211 20.58 11.92 12.13
CA PHE A 211 19.87 11.14 11.12
C PHE A 211 18.71 10.33 11.71
N LYS A 212 18.83 9.83 12.95
CA LYS A 212 17.75 9.12 13.65
C LYS A 212 16.66 10.05 14.20
N LEU A 213 16.94 11.34 14.34
CA LEU A 213 16.01 12.30 14.94
C LEU A 213 15.04 12.89 13.90
N PHE A 214 15.39 12.93 12.62
CA PHE A 214 14.50 13.44 11.57
C PHE A 214 13.21 12.61 11.40
N PRO A 215 13.23 11.26 11.36
CA PRO A 215 12.01 10.45 11.30
C PRO A 215 11.11 10.68 12.52
N MET A 216 11.73 10.90 13.68
CA MET A 216 11.01 11.13 14.92
C MET A 216 10.23 12.45 14.94
N ILE A 217 10.57 13.38 14.05
CA ILE A 217 9.84 14.64 13.83
C ILE A 217 8.91 14.53 12.61
N GLU A 218 8.79 13.38 11.95
CA GLU A 218 8.01 13.22 10.69
C GLU A 218 8.50 14.19 9.58
N GLU A 219 9.78 14.57 9.60
CA GLU A 219 10.44 15.38 8.55
C GLU A 219 11.47 14.51 7.83
N GLU A 220 11.01 13.34 7.40
CA GLU A 220 11.83 12.33 6.74
C GLU A 220 12.40 12.84 5.42
N GLU A 221 11.60 13.58 4.65
CA GLU A 221 11.97 14.06 3.31
C GLU A 221 13.19 14.99 3.34
N LYS A 222 13.19 15.99 4.23
CA LYS A 222 14.33 16.90 4.40
C LYS A 222 15.53 16.19 5.04
N GLY A 223 15.29 15.22 5.94
CA GLY A 223 16.36 14.38 6.48
C GLY A 223 17.06 13.59 5.39
N LEU A 224 16.30 12.99 4.46
CA LEU A 224 16.81 12.28 3.29
C LEU A 224 17.54 13.21 2.31
N GLU A 225 17.00 14.41 2.06
CA GLU A 225 17.62 15.40 1.17
C GLU A 225 19.02 15.79 1.67
N VAL A 226 19.12 16.21 2.93
CA VAL A 226 20.40 16.62 3.53
C VAL A 226 21.37 15.44 3.65
N TYR A 227 20.86 14.24 3.91
CA TYR A 227 21.66 13.02 3.92
C TYR A 227 22.19 12.67 2.52
N ALA A 228 21.35 12.76 1.50
CA ALA A 228 21.73 12.51 0.13
C ALA A 228 22.79 13.51 -0.37
N ASP A 229 22.66 14.79 0.01
CA ASP A 229 23.67 15.82 -0.25
C ASP A 229 25.02 15.49 0.40
N TRP A 230 25.01 15.02 1.65
CA TRP A 230 26.22 14.60 2.35
C TRP A 230 26.88 13.40 1.67
N VAL A 231 26.10 12.38 1.34
CA VAL A 231 26.57 11.18 0.63
C VAL A 231 27.13 11.53 -0.76
N ALA A 232 26.45 12.42 -1.49
CA ALA A 232 26.94 12.97 -2.76
C ALA A 232 28.27 13.73 -2.57
N GLY A 233 28.42 14.47 -1.46
CA GLY A 233 29.68 15.10 -1.07
C GLY A 233 30.83 14.10 -0.87
N ILE A 234 30.57 12.95 -0.26
CA ILE A 234 31.56 11.87 -0.09
C ILE A 234 32.01 11.32 -1.46
N VAL A 235 31.06 11.06 -2.37
CA VAL A 235 31.38 10.64 -3.75
C VAL A 235 32.23 11.69 -4.46
N ARG A 236 31.87 12.97 -4.33
CA ARG A 236 32.61 14.10 -4.94
C ARG A 236 34.04 14.20 -4.40
N ALA A 237 34.26 14.02 -3.11
CA ALA A 237 35.59 14.03 -2.51
C ALA A 237 36.45 12.86 -3.00
N LYS A 238 35.87 11.66 -3.06
CA LYS A 238 36.56 10.43 -3.49
C LYS A 238 36.93 10.46 -4.99
N THR A 239 36.09 11.07 -5.82
CA THR A 239 36.27 11.15 -7.28
C THR A 239 37.09 12.38 -7.71
N GLY A 240 36.96 13.50 -6.99
CA GLY A 240 37.74 14.72 -7.24
C GLY A 240 39.25 14.52 -7.07
N ALA A 241 39.66 13.60 -6.20
CA ALA A 241 41.06 13.21 -6.02
C ALA A 241 41.68 12.49 -7.24
N LEU A 242 40.86 12.03 -8.19
CA LEU A 242 41.30 11.14 -9.28
C LEU A 242 41.45 11.84 -10.64
N SER A 243 41.27 13.16 -10.70
CA SER A 243 41.46 13.97 -11.91
C SER A 243 42.95 14.24 -12.21
N THR A 244 43.69 13.20 -12.62
CA THR A 244 45.07 13.35 -13.13
C THR A 244 45.07 13.20 -14.66
N LYS A 245 45.88 13.98 -15.38
CA LYS A 245 45.96 13.86 -16.85
C LYS A 245 46.75 12.59 -17.19
N SER A 246 46.14 11.64 -17.89
CA SER A 246 46.82 10.44 -18.36
C SER A 246 46.40 10.10 -19.80
N GLN A 247 47.42 9.76 -20.59
CA GLN A 247 47.27 9.36 -21.98
C GLN A 247 47.03 7.83 -22.13
N SER A 248 46.85 7.10 -21.02
CA SER A 248 46.54 5.68 -21.10
C SER A 248 45.15 5.45 -21.71
N PRO A 249 44.99 4.48 -22.61
CA PRO A 249 43.71 4.18 -23.28
C PRO A 249 42.64 3.62 -22.35
N THR A 250 42.96 3.41 -21.07
CA THR A 250 42.05 2.93 -20.03
C THR A 250 41.74 4.00 -18.99
N HIS A 251 42.31 5.19 -19.09
CA HIS A 251 42.24 6.20 -18.03
C HIS A 251 40.81 6.63 -17.69
N PHE A 252 40.02 6.99 -18.71
CA PHE A 252 38.65 7.47 -18.49
C PHE A 252 37.72 6.35 -18.05
N SER A 253 37.93 5.14 -18.56
CA SER A 253 37.22 3.94 -18.12
C SER A 253 37.52 3.59 -16.64
N ALA A 254 38.77 3.77 -16.19
CA ALA A 254 39.16 3.55 -14.81
C ALA A 254 38.55 4.63 -13.89
N LEU A 255 38.55 5.89 -14.32
CA LEU A 255 37.92 6.99 -13.58
C LEU A 255 36.41 6.76 -13.39
N LEU A 256 35.69 6.36 -14.44
CA LEU A 256 34.27 5.95 -14.31
C LEU A 256 34.10 4.71 -13.43
N THR A 257 35.01 3.73 -13.52
CA THR A 257 34.97 2.54 -12.66
C THR A 257 35.06 2.91 -11.18
N THR A 258 36.01 3.78 -10.82
CA THR A 258 36.15 4.23 -9.42
C THR A 258 34.95 5.06 -8.93
N LEU A 259 34.33 5.86 -9.81
CA LEU A 259 33.10 6.58 -9.50
C LEU A 259 31.96 5.59 -9.19
N PHE A 260 31.74 4.62 -10.07
CA PHE A 260 30.68 3.62 -9.92
C PHE A 260 30.91 2.69 -8.72
N GLU A 261 32.16 2.30 -8.46
CA GLU A 261 32.53 1.54 -7.26
C GLU A 261 32.30 2.35 -5.98
N ALA A 262 32.60 3.66 -5.98
CA ALA A 262 32.32 4.53 -4.84
C ALA A 262 30.83 4.61 -4.54
N ILE A 263 29.99 4.76 -5.57
CA ILE A 263 28.53 4.80 -5.44
C ILE A 263 27.99 3.45 -4.94
N ALA A 264 28.42 2.34 -5.54
CA ALA A 264 27.97 1.01 -5.16
C ALA A 264 28.35 0.66 -3.71
N LEU A 265 29.56 1.02 -3.28
CA LEU A 265 30.01 0.85 -1.90
C LEU A 265 29.14 1.65 -0.93
N ILE A 266 28.85 2.91 -1.27
CA ILE A 266 28.04 3.78 -0.42
C ILE A 266 26.61 3.25 -0.34
N LEU A 267 26.00 2.89 -1.47
CA LEU A 267 24.65 2.38 -1.50
C LEU A 267 24.53 1.11 -0.63
N SER A 268 25.43 0.14 -0.81
CA SER A 268 25.44 -1.10 -0.02
C SER A 268 25.68 -0.89 1.48
N GLN A 269 26.47 0.10 1.88
CA GLN A 269 26.72 0.41 3.30
C GLN A 269 25.56 1.16 3.97
N HIS A 270 24.93 2.07 3.23
CA HIS A 270 23.93 2.98 3.78
C HIS A 270 22.49 2.46 3.63
N GLN A 271 22.24 1.49 2.75
CA GLN A 271 20.94 0.81 2.59
C GLN A 271 20.34 0.28 3.89
N PRO A 272 21.02 -0.59 4.66
CA PRO A 272 20.46 -1.12 5.90
C PRO A 272 20.24 -0.05 6.98
N VAL A 273 20.93 1.10 6.89
CA VAL A 273 20.77 2.21 7.83
C VAL A 273 19.53 3.03 7.49
N VAL A 274 19.31 3.33 6.20
CA VAL A 274 18.14 4.10 5.75
C VAL A 274 16.87 3.29 5.98
N GLU A 275 16.83 2.01 5.58
CA GLU A 275 15.66 1.15 5.74
C GLU A 275 15.27 0.96 7.22
N LYS A 276 16.26 0.81 8.10
CA LYS A 276 16.01 0.64 9.53
C LYS A 276 15.32 1.83 10.19
N TYR A 277 15.61 3.05 9.75
CA TYR A 277 15.14 4.27 10.42
C TYR A 277 14.05 5.03 9.67
N TYR A 278 13.98 4.89 8.35
CA TYR A 278 13.02 5.60 7.49
C TYR A 278 12.04 4.66 6.78
N GLY A 279 12.29 3.35 6.82
CA GLY A 279 11.43 2.34 6.19
C GLY A 279 11.89 1.90 4.80
N GLU A 280 11.29 0.81 4.34
CA GLU A 280 11.56 0.16 3.05
C GLU A 280 11.26 1.10 1.87
N GLY A 281 12.05 1.00 0.80
CA GLY A 281 11.88 1.80 -0.42
C GLY A 281 12.31 3.29 -0.32
N LYS A 282 12.60 3.82 0.87
CA LYS A 282 13.10 5.21 1.03
C LYS A 282 14.51 5.41 0.47
N MET A 283 15.29 4.34 0.32
CA MET A 283 16.60 4.38 -0.33
C MET A 283 16.51 4.83 -1.80
N ILE A 284 15.38 4.60 -2.48
CA ILE A 284 15.19 5.01 -3.88
C ILE A 284 15.32 6.54 -4.03
N SER A 285 14.84 7.31 -3.05
CA SER A 285 14.97 8.78 -3.05
C SER A 285 16.42 9.23 -2.90
N VAL A 286 17.20 8.57 -2.03
CA VAL A 286 18.63 8.88 -1.85
C VAL A 286 19.43 8.46 -3.08
N ALA A 287 19.11 7.30 -3.67
CA ALA A 287 19.70 6.82 -4.90
C ALA A 287 19.42 7.77 -6.08
N GLY A 288 18.24 8.38 -6.15
CA GLY A 288 17.91 9.42 -7.15
C GLY A 288 18.84 10.63 -7.10
N SER A 289 19.04 11.19 -5.90
CA SER A 289 19.99 12.29 -5.70
C SER A 289 21.44 11.87 -5.97
N LEU A 290 21.82 10.65 -5.57
CA LEU A 290 23.15 10.11 -5.84
C LEU A 290 23.39 9.89 -7.34
N MET A 291 22.37 9.46 -8.09
CA MET A 291 22.42 9.36 -9.55
C MET A 291 22.54 10.70 -10.23
N THR A 292 21.89 11.74 -9.71
CA THR A 292 22.05 13.11 -10.23
C THR A 292 23.49 13.61 -10.06
N GLU A 293 24.14 13.34 -8.92
CA GLU A 293 25.55 13.69 -8.74
C GLU A 293 26.48 12.81 -9.60
N THR A 294 26.14 11.53 -9.76
CA THR A 294 26.85 10.59 -10.65
C THR A 294 26.82 11.08 -12.09
N ASP A 295 25.66 11.53 -12.55
CA ASP A 295 25.47 12.12 -13.86
C ASP A 295 26.35 13.35 -14.04
N ARG A 296 26.32 14.27 -13.07
CA ARG A 296 27.14 15.49 -13.10
C ARG A 296 28.64 15.19 -13.20
N LEU A 297 29.12 14.24 -12.41
CA LEU A 297 30.54 13.84 -12.39
C LEU A 297 30.90 13.05 -13.65
N GLY A 298 30.06 12.11 -14.06
CA GLY A 298 30.26 11.29 -15.25
C GLY A 298 30.27 12.14 -16.53
N LEU A 299 29.35 13.11 -16.66
CA LEU A 299 29.32 14.02 -17.80
C LEU A 299 30.59 14.88 -17.87
N ARG A 300 31.13 15.30 -16.72
CA ARG A 300 32.43 16.00 -16.69
C ARG A 300 33.56 15.09 -17.17
N VAL A 301 33.56 13.82 -16.76
CA VAL A 301 34.55 12.83 -17.21
C VAL A 301 34.43 12.59 -18.73
N LEU A 302 33.21 12.48 -19.26
CA LEU A 302 32.97 12.35 -20.70
C LEU A 302 33.38 13.60 -21.48
N ALA A 303 33.08 14.80 -20.99
CA ALA A 303 33.49 16.05 -21.63
C ALA A 303 35.02 16.15 -21.71
N ASN A 304 35.71 15.83 -20.60
CA ASN A 304 37.17 15.78 -20.58
C ASN A 304 37.73 14.73 -21.54
N TRP A 305 37.08 13.57 -21.67
CA TRP A 305 37.45 12.54 -22.64
C TRP A 305 37.29 13.02 -24.09
N GLU A 306 36.17 13.68 -24.40
CA GLU A 306 35.88 14.22 -25.73
C GLU A 306 36.93 15.27 -26.16
N GLU A 307 37.33 16.14 -25.23
CA GLU A 307 38.36 17.15 -25.42
C GLU A 307 39.77 16.55 -25.53
N GLU A 308 40.18 15.70 -24.58
CA GLU A 308 41.55 15.17 -24.51
C GLU A 308 41.86 14.19 -25.65
N ARG A 309 40.86 13.40 -26.09
CA ARG A 309 40.99 12.48 -27.23
C ARG A 309 40.65 13.14 -28.57
N ARG A 310 40.26 14.41 -28.58
CA ARG A 310 39.89 15.20 -29.78
C ARG A 310 38.90 14.46 -30.67
N ILE A 311 37.87 13.89 -30.07
CA ILE A 311 36.96 12.95 -30.72
C ILE A 311 36.19 13.60 -31.85
N ARG A 312 35.70 14.83 -31.63
CA ARG A 312 35.04 15.63 -32.67
C ARG A 312 35.90 15.80 -33.91
N LYS A 313 37.21 16.01 -33.74
CA LYS A 313 38.16 16.12 -34.85
C LYS A 313 38.34 14.77 -35.55
N LYS A 314 38.57 13.69 -34.79
CA LYS A 314 38.73 12.33 -35.35
C LYS A 314 37.49 11.86 -36.13
N VAL A 315 36.28 12.14 -35.64
CA VAL A 315 35.03 11.82 -36.34
C VAL A 315 34.86 12.64 -37.62
N ALA A 316 35.21 13.94 -37.59
CA ALA A 316 35.21 14.78 -38.79
C ALA A 316 36.23 14.28 -39.84
N ASP A 317 37.45 14.00 -39.42
CA ASP A 317 38.52 13.48 -40.27
C ASP A 317 38.11 12.12 -40.90
N VAL A 318 37.49 11.21 -40.12
CA VAL A 318 36.96 9.92 -40.61
C VAL A 318 35.83 10.10 -41.62
N ARG A 319 34.93 11.06 -41.39
CA ARG A 319 33.83 11.35 -42.32
C ARG A 319 34.35 11.95 -43.62
N ASP A 320 35.37 12.79 -43.54
CA ASP A 320 35.99 13.46 -44.67
C ASP A 320 37.00 12.56 -45.40
N HIS A 321 37.38 11.42 -44.78
CA HIS A 321 38.25 10.41 -45.37
C HIS A 321 37.59 9.76 -46.59
N ARG A 322 37.92 10.30 -47.77
CA ARG A 322 37.50 9.74 -49.07
C ARG A 322 38.32 8.50 -49.38
N PHE A 323 37.69 7.34 -49.29
CA PHE A 323 38.27 6.06 -49.72
C PHE A 323 38.73 6.14 -51.18
N ALA A 324 39.94 5.63 -51.46
CA ALA A 324 40.59 5.73 -52.76
C ALA A 324 39.76 5.11 -53.91
N ALA A 325 38.91 4.13 -53.60
CA ALA A 325 37.96 3.54 -54.54
C ALA A 325 36.97 4.57 -55.15
N ALA A 326 36.59 5.61 -54.40
CA ALA A 326 35.70 6.68 -54.90
C ALA A 326 36.44 7.75 -55.74
N GLY A 327 37.79 7.79 -55.67
CA GLY A 327 38.62 8.67 -56.48
C GLY A 327 38.90 8.12 -57.88
N MET A 328 38.90 6.80 -58.05
CA MET A 328 39.16 6.15 -59.33
C MET A 328 38.10 6.49 -60.39
N LEU A 329 36.84 6.69 -59.98
CA LEU A 329 35.75 6.97 -60.92
C LEU A 329 35.79 8.40 -61.51
N LYS A 330 36.45 9.36 -60.85
CA LYS A 330 36.52 10.75 -61.33
C LYS A 330 37.77 11.09 -62.15
N LYS A 331 38.78 10.21 -62.17
CA LYS A 331 40.02 10.42 -62.96
C LYS A 331 39.91 9.91 -64.40
N ALA A 332 38.81 9.24 -64.76
CA ALA A 332 38.55 8.74 -66.12
C ALA A 332 37.87 9.76 -67.05
N GLN A 333 37.52 10.97 -66.59
CA GLN A 333 36.78 11.95 -67.38
C GLN A 333 37.46 13.34 -67.38
N LYS A 334 38.68 13.40 -67.91
CA LYS A 334 39.22 14.58 -68.62
C LYS A 334 40.48 14.17 -69.38
N GLY A 335 40.30 13.86 -70.66
CA GLY A 335 41.38 13.67 -71.61
C GLY A 335 41.81 14.98 -72.27
N ALA A 336 43.10 15.03 -72.64
CA ALA A 336 43.78 15.92 -73.59
C ALA A 336 43.87 17.43 -73.19
N SER A 337 45.01 18.13 -73.22
CA SER A 337 46.35 17.87 -73.80
C SER A 337 47.37 18.90 -73.23
N PRO A 338 48.69 18.78 -73.55
CA PRO A 338 49.79 19.15 -72.65
C PRO A 338 50.51 20.46 -73.00
N MET A 339 51.24 21.06 -72.03
CA MET A 339 52.49 21.75 -72.34
C MET A 339 53.47 21.81 -71.16
N THR A 340 54.66 21.32 -71.47
CA THR A 340 56.00 21.39 -70.88
C THR A 340 56.36 22.64 -70.07
N THR A 341 56.90 22.47 -68.86
CA THR A 341 58.22 23.01 -68.48
C THR A 341 58.88 22.13 -67.41
N GLN A 342 60.11 21.79 -67.74
CA GLN A 342 61.09 20.90 -67.12
C GLN A 342 61.76 21.57 -65.91
N THR A 343 61.70 20.95 -64.73
CA THR A 343 62.64 21.22 -63.62
C THR A 343 62.78 20.01 -62.70
N GLY A 344 64.02 19.65 -62.39
CA GLY A 344 64.38 19.15 -61.06
C GLY A 344 64.26 17.64 -60.83
N PHE A 345 65.31 16.92 -61.20
CA PHE A 345 65.69 15.67 -60.56
C PHE A 345 66.09 15.96 -59.11
N ASP A 346 65.29 15.49 -58.15
CA ASP A 346 65.74 15.29 -56.77
C ASP A 346 65.25 13.94 -56.28
N GLY A 347 66.20 13.03 -56.12
CA GLY A 347 66.00 11.77 -55.42
C GLY A 347 65.81 12.03 -53.94
N ALA A 348 64.62 11.76 -53.44
CA ALA A 348 64.38 11.53 -52.03
C ALA A 348 63.33 10.42 -51.89
N THR A 349 63.83 9.22 -51.60
CA THR A 349 63.06 8.15 -50.96
C THR A 349 62.70 8.61 -49.55
N GLY A 350 61.73 9.51 -49.45
CA GLY A 350 61.03 9.84 -48.22
C GLY A 350 59.59 9.43 -48.43
N GLY A 351 59.17 8.34 -47.79
CA GLY A 351 57.75 8.05 -47.65
C GLY A 351 57.09 9.27 -47.03
N VAL A 352 56.32 10.00 -47.84
CA VAL A 352 55.47 11.08 -47.36
C VAL A 352 54.44 10.41 -46.44
N GLN A 353 54.76 10.35 -45.16
CA GLN A 353 53.75 10.22 -44.11
C GLN A 353 52.84 11.42 -44.30
N ALA A 354 51.71 11.19 -44.96
CA ALA A 354 50.66 12.18 -45.08
C ALA A 354 50.27 12.57 -43.66
N GLU A 355 50.43 13.85 -43.36
CA GLU A 355 50.14 14.52 -42.07
C GLU A 355 48.64 14.50 -41.68
N GLY A 356 47.85 13.63 -42.33
CA GLY A 356 46.43 13.39 -42.11
C GLY A 356 46.02 11.92 -42.24
N ASP A 357 46.96 10.96 -42.22
CA ASP A 357 46.60 9.55 -42.21
C ASP A 357 46.13 9.17 -40.79
N ILE A 358 44.82 8.99 -40.67
CA ILE A 358 44.17 8.67 -39.41
C ILE A 358 44.70 7.33 -38.94
N SER A 359 45.42 7.31 -37.81
CA SER A 359 46.09 6.09 -37.37
C SER A 359 45.02 5.08 -36.87
N PRO A 360 44.92 3.88 -37.47
CA PRO A 360 43.89 2.90 -37.10
C PRO A 360 44.01 2.43 -35.66
N ARG A 361 45.23 2.49 -35.09
CA ARG A 361 45.51 2.12 -33.70
C ARG A 361 44.92 3.12 -32.71
N GLU A 362 44.92 4.41 -33.04
CA GLU A 362 44.27 5.42 -32.19
C GLU A 362 42.75 5.33 -32.26
N ILE A 363 42.20 4.98 -33.43
CA ILE A 363 40.76 4.72 -33.57
C ILE A 363 40.34 3.51 -32.75
N ASP A 364 41.08 2.41 -32.87
CA ASP A 364 40.86 1.17 -32.10
C ASP A 364 40.95 1.43 -30.58
N ALA A 365 41.92 2.25 -30.14
CA ALA A 365 42.03 2.66 -28.74
C ALA A 365 40.81 3.47 -28.25
N VAL A 366 40.29 4.41 -29.06
CA VAL A 366 39.10 5.20 -28.72
C VAL A 366 37.83 4.33 -28.70
N LEU A 367 37.68 3.40 -29.65
CA LEU A 367 36.57 2.44 -29.69
C LEU A 367 36.60 1.51 -28.48
N THR A 368 37.79 1.02 -28.11
CA THR A 368 37.99 0.17 -26.92
C THR A 368 37.68 0.95 -25.63
N GLU A 369 38.14 2.18 -25.52
CA GLU A 369 37.86 3.04 -24.35
C GLU A 369 36.35 3.33 -24.22
N LEU A 370 35.65 3.64 -25.32
CA LEU A 370 34.21 3.91 -25.34
C LEU A 370 33.38 2.67 -24.98
N THR A 371 33.72 1.52 -25.55
CA THR A 371 33.05 0.23 -25.23
C THR A 371 33.29 -0.19 -23.78
N MET A 372 34.48 0.08 -23.24
CA MET A 372 34.73 -0.11 -21.82
C MET A 372 33.87 0.83 -20.97
N MET A 373 33.82 2.13 -21.30
CA MET A 373 33.00 3.11 -20.57
C MET A 373 31.51 2.75 -20.57
N SER A 374 30.96 2.33 -21.72
CA SER A 374 29.57 1.87 -21.82
C SER A 374 29.33 0.58 -21.04
N GLY A 375 30.25 -0.39 -21.11
CA GLY A 375 30.15 -1.62 -20.31
C GLY A 375 30.18 -1.37 -18.80
N ARG A 376 30.92 -0.36 -18.33
CA ARG A 376 30.94 0.04 -16.91
C ARG A 376 29.64 0.70 -16.48
N TRP A 377 29.02 1.51 -17.33
CA TRP A 377 27.69 2.09 -17.07
C TRP A 377 26.61 1.01 -16.97
N GLU A 378 26.60 0.05 -17.89
CA GLU A 378 25.66 -1.08 -17.84
C GLU A 378 25.81 -1.93 -16.57
N LEU A 379 27.04 -2.09 -16.07
CA LEU A 379 27.29 -2.79 -14.82
C LEU A 379 26.67 -2.05 -13.62
N LEU A 380 26.83 -0.73 -13.56
CA LEU A 380 26.18 0.10 -12.53
C LEU A 380 24.66 0.03 -12.66
N ARG A 381 24.13 0.15 -13.88
CA ARG A 381 22.70 0.04 -14.14
C ARG A 381 22.13 -1.28 -13.62
N ARG A 382 22.76 -2.41 -13.95
CA ARG A 382 22.34 -3.72 -13.45
C ARG A 382 22.45 -3.84 -11.94
N PHE A 383 23.48 -3.26 -11.33
CA PHE A 383 23.61 -3.20 -9.88
C PHE A 383 22.45 -2.42 -9.25
N LEU A 384 22.10 -1.25 -9.76
CA LEU A 384 20.97 -0.46 -9.25
C LEU A 384 19.65 -1.20 -9.37
N TYR A 385 19.37 -1.87 -10.49
CA TYR A 385 18.17 -2.69 -10.61
C TYR A 385 18.18 -3.86 -9.62
N GLY A 386 19.29 -4.56 -9.42
CA GLY A 386 19.34 -5.65 -8.43
C GLY A 386 19.18 -5.14 -7.00
N THR A 387 19.80 -4.03 -6.66
CA THR A 387 19.82 -3.50 -5.28
C THR A 387 18.52 -2.79 -4.90
N LEU A 388 17.83 -2.13 -5.84
CA LEU A 388 16.60 -1.37 -5.55
C LEU A 388 15.31 -2.13 -5.90
N LYS A 389 15.35 -3.16 -6.76
CA LYS A 389 14.15 -3.94 -7.14
C LYS A 389 13.86 -5.08 -6.15
N ASP A 390 14.89 -5.65 -5.52
CA ASP A 390 14.71 -6.66 -4.48
C ASP A 390 13.96 -6.10 -3.25
N ASP A 391 14.03 -4.78 -3.00
CA ASP A 391 13.28 -4.07 -1.93
C ASP A 391 11.81 -3.78 -2.26
N VAL A 392 11.37 -3.90 -3.52
CA VAL A 392 9.96 -3.63 -3.90
C VAL A 392 9.17 -4.94 -4.04
N ALA A 393 9.86 -6.06 -4.25
CA ALA A 393 9.25 -7.37 -4.46
C ALA A 393 8.73 -8.03 -3.16
N GLU A 394 9.22 -7.63 -1.97
CA GLU A 394 8.71 -8.16 -0.69
C GLU A 394 7.41 -7.50 -0.22
N THR A 395 6.98 -6.39 -0.84
CA THR A 395 5.87 -5.55 -0.36
C THR A 395 4.50 -5.85 -0.98
N THR A 396 4.28 -6.98 -1.66
CA THR A 396 2.91 -7.45 -1.96
C THR A 396 2.37 -8.31 -0.81
N PRO A 397 1.41 -7.84 0.01
CA PRO A 397 0.76 -8.69 0.99
C PRO A 397 -0.12 -9.70 0.24
N SER A 398 0.38 -10.94 0.16
CA SER A 398 -0.40 -12.11 -0.18
C SER A 398 -1.54 -12.25 0.85
N THR A 399 -2.72 -11.77 0.48
CA THR A 399 -3.94 -11.99 1.27
C THR A 399 -4.41 -13.41 1.00
N ALA A 400 -4.38 -14.20 2.07
CA ALA A 400 -4.77 -15.60 2.12
C ALA A 400 -6.22 -15.86 1.68
N LEU A 401 -6.44 -17.02 1.04
CA LEU A 401 -7.58 -17.88 1.36
C LEU A 401 -7.25 -19.36 1.09
N GLU A 402 -7.38 -20.11 2.19
CA GLU A 402 -7.20 -21.52 2.50
C GLU A 402 -8.10 -22.52 1.67
N PRO A 403 -8.00 -23.85 1.87
CA PRO A 403 -7.95 -24.86 0.83
C PRO A 403 -9.29 -25.56 0.55
N SER A 404 -9.40 -26.21 -0.61
CA SER A 404 -10.32 -27.33 -0.78
C SER A 404 -9.81 -28.35 -1.79
N THR A 405 -9.60 -29.55 -1.25
CA THR A 405 -9.60 -30.84 -1.93
C THR A 405 -10.80 -31.00 -2.86
N THR A 406 -10.58 -31.45 -4.09
CA THR A 406 -11.20 -32.67 -4.66
C THR A 406 -10.53 -32.98 -6.00
N ALA A 407 -10.06 -34.21 -6.14
CA ALA A 407 -9.53 -34.80 -7.35
C ALA A 407 -10.59 -34.83 -8.47
N THR A 408 -10.19 -34.59 -9.71
CA THR A 408 -10.50 -35.47 -10.85
C THR A 408 -9.50 -35.17 -11.97
N ALA A 409 -8.76 -36.20 -12.36
CA ALA A 409 -7.87 -36.19 -13.51
C ALA A 409 -8.69 -36.15 -14.80
N THR A 410 -8.26 -35.35 -15.78
CA THR A 410 -8.46 -35.68 -17.20
C THR A 410 -7.31 -35.09 -18.00
N LEU A 411 -6.66 -36.00 -18.70
CA LEU A 411 -5.59 -35.80 -19.66
C LEU A 411 -6.20 -35.30 -20.96
N GLU A 412 -5.83 -34.12 -21.44
CA GLU A 412 -5.78 -33.84 -22.87
C GLU A 412 -4.54 -32.99 -23.17
N ALA A 413 -3.65 -33.59 -23.94
CA ALA A 413 -2.43 -32.99 -24.46
C ALA A 413 -2.77 -32.27 -25.77
N ASP A 414 -2.58 -30.96 -25.81
CA ASP A 414 -2.67 -30.15 -27.02
C ASP A 414 -1.26 -30.04 -27.66
N PRO A 415 -1.03 -30.53 -28.90
CA PRO A 415 0.30 -30.65 -29.49
C PRO A 415 0.77 -29.42 -30.29
N ASP A 416 0.15 -28.24 -30.17
CA ASP A 416 0.50 -27.06 -30.99
C ASP A 416 1.16 -25.91 -30.21
N ALA A 417 2.09 -26.25 -29.31
CA ALA A 417 2.97 -25.28 -28.66
C ALA A 417 4.06 -24.78 -29.62
N ARG A 418 3.79 -23.64 -30.28
CA ARG A 418 4.85 -22.81 -30.87
C ARG A 418 5.70 -22.19 -29.74
N PRO A 419 7.03 -22.12 -29.87
CA PRO A 419 7.86 -21.41 -28.92
C PRO A 419 7.57 -19.92 -29.06
N VAL A 420 6.85 -19.36 -28.10
CA VAL A 420 6.76 -17.91 -27.96
C VAL A 420 8.11 -17.47 -27.40
N ASP A 421 8.94 -16.91 -28.27
CA ASP A 421 10.06 -16.06 -27.88
C ASP A 421 9.54 -15.06 -26.83
N ALA A 422 10.02 -15.20 -25.61
CA ALA A 422 9.82 -14.20 -24.58
C ALA A 422 10.74 -13.02 -24.88
N PRO A 423 10.25 -11.83 -25.25
CA PRO A 423 10.94 -10.64 -24.83
C PRO A 423 10.68 -10.55 -23.33
N ALA A 424 11.73 -10.62 -22.53
CA ALA A 424 11.65 -10.28 -21.12
C ALA A 424 11.33 -8.78 -21.00
N THR A 425 10.04 -8.43 -21.12
CA THR A 425 9.49 -7.15 -20.71
C THR A 425 9.08 -7.29 -19.25
N ASP A 426 10.07 -7.16 -18.36
CA ASP A 426 9.87 -6.87 -16.93
C ASP A 426 10.57 -5.55 -16.60
N GLU A 427 10.29 -4.52 -17.41
CA GLU A 427 10.55 -3.11 -17.12
C GLU A 427 9.46 -2.62 -16.16
N ALA A 428 9.60 -2.96 -14.88
CA ALA A 428 8.92 -2.28 -13.80
C ALA A 428 9.89 -1.22 -13.27
N ASP A 429 9.64 0.00 -13.74
CA ASP A 429 10.09 1.33 -13.34
C ASP A 429 11.07 1.43 -12.17
N LEU A 430 12.34 1.64 -12.53
CA LEU A 430 13.23 2.48 -11.76
C LEU A 430 13.56 3.70 -12.63
N ASP A 431 12.62 4.65 -12.65
CA ASP A 431 12.74 5.96 -13.31
C ASP A 431 14.10 6.64 -13.04
N VAL A 432 14.70 6.36 -11.88
CA VAL A 432 16.00 6.90 -11.45
C VAL A 432 17.16 6.46 -12.36
N ALA A 433 17.18 5.21 -12.83
CA ALA A 433 18.27 4.69 -13.66
C ALA A 433 18.05 5.01 -15.16
N GLU A 434 16.80 5.01 -15.61
CA GLU A 434 16.43 5.25 -17.01
C GLU A 434 16.44 6.73 -17.39
N ASN A 435 16.18 7.63 -16.42
CA ASN A 435 16.30 9.06 -16.64
C ASN A 435 17.74 9.60 -16.57
N GLY A 436 18.72 8.77 -16.20
CA GLY A 436 20.13 9.13 -16.11
C GLY A 436 20.64 9.81 -17.38
N THR A 437 21.05 11.08 -17.24
CA THR A 437 21.59 11.89 -18.33
C THR A 437 22.94 11.36 -18.82
N LEU A 438 23.70 10.70 -17.94
CA LEU A 438 24.95 10.03 -18.30
C LEU A 438 24.71 8.86 -19.27
N GLY A 439 23.71 8.03 -18.98
CA GLY A 439 23.34 6.92 -19.85
C GLY A 439 22.91 7.39 -21.24
N LYS A 440 22.11 8.45 -21.30
CA LYS A 440 21.69 9.09 -22.57
C LYS A 440 22.87 9.64 -23.36
N GLU A 441 23.82 10.30 -22.69
CA GLU A 441 25.02 10.84 -23.37
C GLU A 441 25.98 9.72 -23.81
N ILE A 442 26.18 8.67 -23.01
CA ILE A 442 26.98 7.50 -23.43
C ILE A 442 26.33 6.82 -24.65
N ALA A 443 25.01 6.63 -24.65
CA ALA A 443 24.29 6.05 -25.78
C ALA A 443 24.38 6.94 -27.03
N LYS A 444 24.30 8.26 -26.87
CA LYS A 444 24.52 9.22 -27.96
C LYS A 444 25.94 9.12 -28.50
N GLN A 445 26.96 9.06 -27.65
CA GLN A 445 28.36 8.89 -28.07
C GLN A 445 28.58 7.54 -28.76
N LEU A 446 27.90 6.48 -28.33
CA LEU A 446 27.92 5.20 -29.05
C LEU A 446 27.33 5.36 -30.46
N LYS A 447 26.24 6.09 -30.63
CA LYS A 447 25.63 6.30 -31.96
C LYS A 447 26.45 7.23 -32.87
N GLU A 448 26.93 8.35 -32.33
CA GLU A 448 27.59 9.42 -33.09
C GLU A 448 29.09 9.16 -33.31
N THR A 449 29.75 8.49 -32.37
CA THR A 449 31.20 8.25 -32.40
C THR A 449 31.51 6.80 -32.76
N TYR A 450 30.93 5.81 -32.09
CA TYR A 450 31.30 4.40 -32.35
C TYR A 450 30.93 3.93 -33.77
N MET A 451 29.70 4.18 -34.22
CA MET A 451 29.24 3.70 -35.54
C MET A 451 30.08 4.21 -36.73
N PRO A 452 30.41 5.52 -36.86
CA PRO A 452 31.22 5.99 -37.97
C PRO A 452 32.68 5.51 -37.92
N LEU A 453 33.25 5.43 -36.71
CA LEU A 453 34.63 4.99 -36.50
C LEU A 453 34.79 3.48 -36.76
N GLU A 454 33.83 2.65 -36.35
CA GLU A 454 33.81 1.21 -36.62
C GLU A 454 33.65 0.93 -38.12
N LEU A 455 32.70 1.59 -38.79
CA LEU A 455 32.50 1.45 -40.23
C LEU A 455 33.75 1.84 -41.02
N TRP A 456 34.44 2.91 -40.62
CA TRP A 456 35.73 3.28 -41.22
C TRP A 456 36.81 2.25 -40.95
N TYR A 457 36.90 1.73 -39.72
CA TYR A 457 37.90 0.74 -39.33
C TYR A 457 37.74 -0.56 -40.12
N LEU A 458 36.50 -1.09 -40.17
CA LEU A 458 36.16 -2.29 -40.95
C LEU A 458 36.43 -2.10 -42.44
N ARG A 459 36.04 -0.94 -43.00
CA ARG A 459 36.27 -0.65 -44.43
C ARG A 459 37.75 -0.53 -44.77
N THR A 460 38.53 0.07 -43.88
CA THR A 460 39.99 0.20 -44.04
C THR A 460 40.69 -1.15 -43.89
N ALA A 461 40.21 -2.02 -43.00
CA ALA A 461 40.70 -3.39 -42.87
C ALA A 461 40.42 -4.22 -44.13
N ILE A 462 39.20 -4.13 -44.69
CA ILE A 462 38.83 -4.78 -45.96
C ILE A 462 39.68 -4.26 -47.12
N GLU A 463 39.92 -2.94 -47.21
CA GLU A 463 40.74 -2.36 -48.27
C GLU A 463 42.20 -2.85 -48.17
N ARG A 464 42.77 -2.91 -46.96
CA ARG A 464 44.11 -3.47 -46.75
C ARG A 464 44.21 -4.93 -47.17
N GLU A 465 43.20 -5.73 -46.85
CA GLU A 465 43.17 -7.14 -47.22
C GLU A 465 42.98 -7.31 -48.74
N SER A 466 42.16 -6.47 -49.37
CA SER A 466 41.97 -6.45 -50.83
C SER A 466 43.20 -5.97 -51.61
N ARG A 467 44.10 -5.19 -50.98
CA ARG A 467 45.39 -4.78 -51.57
C ARG A 467 46.51 -5.80 -51.33
N ARG A 468 46.32 -6.74 -50.39
CA ARG A 468 47.27 -7.82 -50.08
C ARG A 468 47.05 -9.08 -50.91
N ARG A 469 45.83 -9.31 -51.37
CA ARG A 469 45.49 -10.27 -52.42
C ARG A 469 45.78 -9.69 -53.79
#